data_AF-X0W7R8-F1
#
_entry.id   AF-X0W7R8-F1
#
_cell.length_a   1.000
_cell.length_b   1.000
_cell.length_c   1.000
_cell.angle_alpha   90.00
_cell.angle_beta   90.00
_cell.angle_gamma   90.00
#
_symmetry.space_group_name_H-M   'P 1'
#
loop_
_entity.id
_entity.type
_entity.pdbx_description
1 polymer ?
#
loop_
_entity_poly.entity_id
_entity_poly.type
_entity_poly.pdbx_seq_one_letter_code
_entity_poly.pdbx_strand_id
1 'polypeptide(L)'
;GILEPVVVSGDLILDGRHRWKACKKLGIECPTKRWNGKGSELEFVISMNLLRRQLTASQKAAVASEAMPHFEKLAKKRQSAAGGYNPRSKANASGKLATSVGVNPQARQEAAAAFGAKPRYVQEAKKLREEAPQVFARVKAGEINMQDAKREAKAVKATETAKTKPWPEEERQLRKELEAGRAVVVNLQRHHHLVNWALSKSLLVRVDRASEWGNPFLLDKDGDRKTVIENYKQHYLPNKPSLMRQLGELKGMALGCH
;
A
#
# COMPACT_ATOMS: atom_id res chain seq x y z
N GLY A 1 -6.63 22.31 -41.76
CA GLY A 1 -7.53 22.93 -40.77
C GLY A 1 -7.86 21.95 -39.65
N ILE A 2 -8.65 22.35 -38.66
CA ILE A 2 -9.20 21.41 -37.67
C ILE A 2 -10.24 20.51 -38.37
N LEU A 3 -10.01 19.20 -38.34
CA LEU A 3 -10.94 18.21 -38.90
C LEU A 3 -12.07 17.83 -37.93
N GLU A 4 -11.75 17.84 -36.62
CA GLU A 4 -12.68 17.46 -35.55
C GLU A 4 -12.99 18.66 -34.63
N PRO A 5 -14.23 19.16 -34.62
CA PRO A 5 -14.63 20.28 -33.77
C PRO A 5 -14.31 20.09 -32.29
N VAL A 6 -14.10 21.20 -31.57
CA VAL A 6 -13.99 21.23 -30.11
C VAL A 6 -15.38 21.09 -29.51
N VAL A 7 -15.57 20.16 -28.58
CA VAL A 7 -16.86 19.95 -27.94
C VAL A 7 -16.98 20.86 -26.72
N VAL A 8 -18.07 21.63 -26.65
CA VAL A 8 -18.30 22.63 -25.58
C VAL A 8 -19.65 22.44 -24.88
N SER A 9 -19.70 22.74 -23.58
CA SER A 9 -20.92 22.86 -22.76
C SER A 9 -20.90 24.20 -22.05
N GLY A 10 -21.70 25.16 -22.52
CA GLY A 10 -21.55 26.56 -22.11
C GLY A 10 -20.14 27.06 -22.41
N ASP A 11 -19.47 27.61 -21.40
CA ASP A 11 -18.08 28.08 -21.49
C ASP A 11 -17.02 26.98 -21.23
N LEU A 12 -17.46 25.74 -20.97
CA LEU A 12 -16.57 24.62 -20.68
C LEU A 12 -16.19 23.86 -21.95
N ILE A 13 -14.89 23.60 -22.12
CA ILE A 13 -14.37 22.71 -23.16
C ILE A 13 -14.38 21.26 -22.64
N LEU A 14 -15.19 20.40 -23.26
CA LEU A 14 -15.30 18.98 -22.90
C LEU A 14 -14.32 18.09 -23.66
N ASP A 15 -14.07 18.34 -24.95
CA ASP A 15 -13.03 17.64 -25.74
C ASP A 15 -12.32 18.60 -26.68
N GLY A 16 -11.02 18.36 -26.92
CA GLY A 16 -10.24 19.13 -27.89
C GLY A 16 -9.40 20.27 -27.31
N ARG A 17 -9.05 20.23 -26.02
CA ARG A 17 -8.21 21.23 -25.34
C ARG A 17 -6.93 21.59 -26.12
N HIS A 18 -6.23 20.61 -26.68
CA HIS A 18 -5.03 20.87 -27.48
C HIS A 18 -5.34 21.56 -28.80
N ARG A 19 -6.44 21.21 -29.46
CA ARG A 19 -6.91 21.87 -30.70
C ARG A 19 -7.31 23.31 -30.43
N TRP A 20 -8.04 23.56 -29.34
CA TRP A 20 -8.38 24.90 -28.87
C TRP A 20 -7.14 25.76 -28.61
N LYS A 21 -6.15 25.22 -27.89
CA LYS A 21 -4.86 25.90 -27.65
C LYS A 21 -4.12 26.22 -28.95
N ALA A 22 -4.10 25.30 -29.91
CA ALA A 22 -3.46 25.51 -31.21
C ALA A 22 -4.14 26.63 -32.00
N CYS A 23 -5.47 26.66 -32.05
CA CYS A 23 -6.21 27.74 -32.71
C CYS A 23 -5.94 29.09 -32.08
N LYS A 24 -5.99 29.16 -30.74
CA LYS A 24 -5.69 30.38 -30.01
C LYS A 24 -4.26 30.87 -30.27
N LYS A 25 -3.29 29.96 -30.37
CA LYS A 25 -1.88 30.30 -30.69
C LYS A 25 -1.72 30.83 -32.12
N LEU A 26 -2.51 30.31 -33.06
CA LEU A 26 -2.46 30.67 -34.48
C LEU A 26 -3.36 31.87 -34.82
N GLY A 27 -4.13 32.40 -33.86
CA GLY A 27 -5.07 33.50 -34.10
C GLY A 27 -6.25 33.12 -35.01
N ILE A 28 -6.54 31.83 -35.15
CA ILE A 28 -7.61 31.33 -36.02
C ILE A 28 -8.84 30.95 -35.20
N GLU A 29 -10.01 31.06 -35.80
CA GLU A 29 -11.26 30.62 -35.19
C GLU A 29 -11.28 29.09 -35.07
N CYS A 30 -11.67 28.59 -33.90
CA CYS A 30 -11.71 27.17 -33.62
C CYS A 30 -13.14 26.65 -33.85
N PRO A 31 -13.37 25.70 -34.78
CA PRO A 31 -14.69 25.09 -34.94
C PRO A 31 -15.14 24.45 -33.64
N THR A 32 -16.35 24.80 -33.17
CA THR A 32 -16.95 24.22 -31.97
C THR A 32 -18.25 23.49 -32.28
N LYS A 33 -18.56 22.48 -31.48
CA LYS A 33 -19.84 21.78 -31.47
C LYS A 33 -20.39 21.76 -30.05
N ARG A 34 -21.66 22.16 -29.90
CA ARG A 34 -22.35 22.09 -28.62
C ARG A 34 -22.61 20.63 -28.23
N TRP A 35 -22.33 20.29 -26.97
CA TRP A 35 -22.65 18.99 -26.40
C TRP A 35 -24.17 18.79 -26.35
N ASN A 36 -24.63 17.56 -26.60
CA ASN A 36 -26.05 17.22 -26.74
C ASN A 36 -26.80 17.09 -25.39
N GLY A 37 -26.11 17.30 -24.27
CA GLY A 37 -26.67 17.20 -22.92
C GLY A 37 -27.01 15.78 -22.46
N LYS A 38 -26.66 14.73 -23.22
CA LYS A 38 -26.92 13.34 -22.81
C LYS A 38 -25.89 12.87 -21.78
N GLY A 39 -26.35 12.54 -20.58
CA GLY A 39 -25.49 12.15 -19.45
C GLY A 39 -24.95 13.36 -18.69
N SER A 40 -23.90 13.17 -17.92
CA SER A 40 -23.15 14.27 -17.29
C SER A 40 -21.91 14.66 -18.10
N GLU A 41 -21.48 15.92 -17.96
CA GLU A 41 -20.26 16.43 -18.61
C GLU A 41 -19.03 15.59 -18.24
N LEU A 42 -18.98 15.11 -16.99
CA LEU A 42 -17.93 14.22 -16.51
C LEU A 42 -17.96 12.86 -17.24
N GLU A 43 -19.12 12.22 -17.35
CA GLU A 43 -19.28 10.95 -18.07
C GLU A 43 -18.89 11.11 -19.55
N PHE A 44 -19.23 12.24 -20.17
CA PHE A 44 -18.83 12.57 -21.54
C PHE A 44 -17.31 12.75 -21.68
N VAL A 45 -16.67 13.52 -20.79
CA VAL A 45 -15.21 13.72 -20.81
C VAL A 45 -14.50 12.38 -20.60
N ILE A 46 -14.98 11.56 -19.68
CA ILE A 46 -14.39 10.23 -19.42
C ILE A 46 -14.50 9.36 -20.67
N SER A 47 -15.68 9.26 -21.30
CA SER A 47 -15.88 8.39 -22.47
C SER A 47 -15.00 8.79 -23.66
N MET A 48 -14.83 10.10 -23.90
CA MET A 48 -13.96 10.61 -24.96
C MET A 48 -12.47 10.33 -24.73
N ASN A 49 -12.05 10.21 -23.46
CA ASN A 49 -10.64 10.04 -23.09
C ASN A 49 -10.26 8.59 -22.76
N LEU A 50 -11.22 7.74 -22.37
CA LEU A 50 -10.96 6.35 -21.99
C LEU A 50 -10.35 5.53 -23.13
N LEU A 51 -10.68 5.86 -24.39
CA LEU A 51 -10.18 5.17 -25.58
C LEU A 51 -8.83 5.70 -26.10
N ARG A 52 -8.35 6.86 -25.63
CA ARG A 52 -7.22 7.58 -26.24
C ARG A 52 -5.85 7.27 -25.61
N ARG A 53 -5.81 6.48 -24.53
CA ARG A 53 -4.58 6.02 -23.90
C ARG A 53 -4.82 4.63 -23.28
N GLN A 54 -3.96 3.65 -23.60
CA GLN A 54 -4.00 2.31 -23.01
C GLN A 54 -3.58 2.38 -21.54
N LEU A 55 -4.49 2.84 -20.68
CA LEU A 55 -4.28 2.84 -19.23
C LEU A 55 -4.35 1.40 -18.73
N THR A 56 -3.39 1.03 -17.87
CA THR A 56 -3.44 -0.25 -17.17
C THR A 56 -4.65 -0.31 -16.23
N ALA A 57 -5.07 -1.52 -15.83
CA ALA A 57 -6.16 -1.69 -14.87
C ALA A 57 -5.91 -0.92 -13.56
N SER A 58 -4.65 -0.84 -13.12
CA SER A 58 -4.23 -0.11 -11.91
C SER A 58 -4.40 1.41 -12.09
N GLN A 59 -4.02 1.96 -13.24
CA GLN A 59 -4.19 3.38 -13.53
C GLN A 59 -5.67 3.78 -13.69
N LYS A 60 -6.47 2.95 -14.37
CA LYS A 60 -7.92 3.14 -14.47
C LYS A 60 -8.56 3.22 -13.08
N ALA A 61 -8.17 2.33 -12.18
CA ALA A 61 -8.64 2.33 -10.80
C ALA A 61 -8.19 3.57 -10.01
N ALA A 62 -6.94 4.02 -10.20
CA ALA A 62 -6.43 5.23 -9.55
C ALA A 62 -7.23 6.47 -9.97
N VAL A 63 -7.42 6.69 -11.27
CA VAL A 63 -8.21 7.83 -11.78
C VAL A 63 -9.68 7.72 -11.37
N ALA A 64 -10.27 6.53 -11.42
CA ALA A 64 -11.63 6.29 -10.95
C ALA A 64 -11.81 6.67 -9.47
N SER A 65 -10.81 6.35 -8.62
CA SER A 65 -10.86 6.69 -7.19
C SER A 65 -10.83 8.20 -6.90
N GLU A 66 -10.18 8.98 -7.77
CA GLU A 66 -10.21 10.45 -7.72
C GLU A 66 -11.53 11.02 -8.20
N ALA A 67 -12.17 10.39 -9.18
CA ALA A 67 -13.46 10.82 -9.70
C ALA A 67 -14.64 10.49 -8.78
N MET A 68 -14.50 9.53 -7.85
CA MET A 68 -15.56 9.08 -6.95
C MET A 68 -16.37 10.22 -6.27
N PRO A 69 -15.78 11.29 -5.70
CA PRO A 69 -16.54 12.36 -5.07
C PRO A 69 -17.49 13.07 -6.03
N HIS A 70 -17.18 13.10 -7.33
CA HIS A 70 -18.09 13.68 -8.33
C HIS A 70 -19.28 12.75 -8.59
N PHE A 71 -19.07 11.44 -8.69
CA PHE A 71 -20.16 10.46 -8.80
C PHE A 71 -21.06 10.47 -7.55
N GLU A 72 -20.49 10.64 -6.35
CA GLU A 72 -21.28 10.80 -5.13
C GLU A 72 -22.19 12.04 -5.17
N LYS A 73 -21.69 13.17 -5.70
CA LYS A 73 -22.49 14.39 -5.89
C LYS A 73 -23.60 14.19 -6.93
N LEU A 74 -23.30 13.52 -8.05
CA LEU A 74 -24.28 13.21 -9.10
C LEU A 74 -25.38 12.29 -8.57
N ALA A 75 -25.01 11.23 -7.84
CA ALA A 75 -25.97 10.32 -7.21
C ALA A 75 -26.90 11.05 -6.22
N LYS A 76 -26.37 11.95 -5.39
CA LYS A 76 -27.18 12.79 -4.50
C LYS A 76 -28.17 13.68 -5.26
N LYS A 77 -27.73 14.31 -6.36
CA LYS A 77 -28.61 15.14 -7.22
C LYS A 77 -29.74 14.32 -7.84
N ARG A 78 -29.45 13.10 -8.32
CA ARG A 78 -30.47 12.18 -8.85
C ARG A 78 -31.49 11.80 -7.76
N GLN A 79 -31.02 11.52 -6.55
CA GLN A 79 -31.89 11.19 -5.40
C GLN A 79 -32.79 12.36 -4.97
N SER A 80 -32.27 13.59 -4.98
CA SER A 80 -33.07 14.78 -4.64
C SER A 80 -34.12 15.10 -5.73
N ALA A 81 -33.78 14.89 -7.01
CA ALA A 81 -34.71 15.12 -8.12
C ALA A 81 -35.83 14.07 -8.18
N ALA A 82 -35.59 12.86 -7.67
CA ALA A 82 -36.55 11.76 -7.64
C ALA A 82 -37.52 11.81 -6.44
N GLY A 83 -37.59 12.92 -5.67
CA GLY A 83 -38.63 13.10 -4.66
C GLY A 83 -38.41 12.41 -3.31
N GLY A 84 -37.17 12.32 -2.83
CA GLY A 84 -36.80 12.25 -1.40
C GLY A 84 -37.47 11.19 -0.48
N TYR A 85 -36.69 10.18 -0.09
CA TYR A 85 -36.71 9.49 1.22
C TYR A 85 -38.06 9.01 1.77
N ASN A 86 -38.36 7.71 1.62
CA ASN A 86 -39.41 7.02 2.37
C ASN A 86 -38.81 6.38 3.65
N PRO A 87 -39.06 6.90 4.87
CA PRO A 87 -38.43 6.40 6.11
C PRO A 87 -38.78 4.95 6.47
N ARG A 88 -39.82 4.38 5.83
CA ARG A 88 -40.35 3.05 6.13
C ARG A 88 -39.57 1.87 5.53
N SER A 89 -38.56 2.10 4.68
CA SER A 89 -37.80 0.99 4.05
C SER A 89 -36.67 0.40 4.91
N LYS A 90 -36.38 0.96 6.09
CA LYS A 90 -35.32 0.45 6.98
C LYS A 90 -35.73 -0.76 7.83
N ALA A 91 -37.00 -1.19 7.82
CA ALA A 91 -37.46 -2.26 8.71
C ALA A 91 -36.99 -3.68 8.31
N ASN A 92 -36.62 -3.93 7.05
CA ASN A 92 -36.36 -5.30 6.55
C ASN A 92 -34.98 -5.49 5.90
N ALA A 93 -33.93 -4.81 6.40
CA ALA A 93 -32.56 -5.06 5.96
C ALA A 93 -31.68 -5.52 7.13
N SER A 94 -32.05 -6.64 7.73
CA SER A 94 -31.19 -7.47 8.56
C SER A 94 -30.12 -8.12 7.68
N GLY A 95 -29.02 -7.39 7.45
CA GLY A 95 -27.86 -7.90 6.73
C GLY A 95 -26.61 -7.11 7.12
N LYS A 96 -25.76 -7.71 7.96
CA LYS A 96 -24.43 -7.20 8.34
C LYS A 96 -23.69 -6.64 7.13
N LEU A 97 -23.39 -5.33 7.11
CA LEU A 97 -22.12 -4.77 6.60
C LEU A 97 -22.02 -3.26 6.93
N ALA A 98 -21.93 -2.94 8.21
CA ALA A 98 -21.28 -1.70 8.64
C ALA A 98 -19.77 -1.98 8.72
N THR A 99 -19.05 -1.76 7.62
CA THR A 99 -17.58 -1.66 7.66
C THR A 99 -17.18 -0.32 7.08
N SER A 100 -16.84 0.57 8.01
CA SER A 100 -15.91 1.69 7.96
C SER A 100 -15.51 2.28 6.61
N VAL A 101 -15.52 3.63 6.59
CA VAL A 101 -15.19 4.57 5.50
C VAL A 101 -16.39 4.85 4.60
N GLY A 102 -17.03 6.01 4.83
CA GLY A 102 -18.24 6.50 4.16
C GLY A 102 -18.11 6.58 2.63
N VAL A 103 -18.34 5.46 1.97
CA VAL A 103 -18.43 5.34 0.52
C VAL A 103 -19.83 4.86 0.21
N ASN A 104 -20.57 5.65 -0.57
CA ASN A 104 -21.79 5.13 -1.18
C ASN A 104 -21.36 4.01 -2.16
N PRO A 105 -21.76 2.74 -1.94
CA PRO A 105 -21.37 1.62 -2.82
C PRO A 105 -21.69 1.86 -4.29
N GLN A 106 -22.74 2.66 -4.55
CA GLN A 106 -23.20 3.04 -5.87
C GLN A 106 -22.20 3.94 -6.59
N ALA A 107 -21.66 4.97 -5.93
CA ALA A 107 -20.68 5.88 -6.55
C ALA A 107 -19.38 5.17 -6.94
N ARG A 108 -18.96 4.18 -6.15
CA ARG A 108 -17.82 3.32 -6.49
C ARG A 108 -18.10 2.48 -7.74
N GLN A 109 -19.31 1.93 -7.87
CA GLN A 109 -19.71 1.14 -9.04
C GLN A 109 -19.80 2.02 -10.29
N GLU A 110 -20.41 3.20 -10.19
CA GLU A 110 -20.52 4.15 -11.30
C GLU A 110 -19.14 4.61 -11.78
N ALA A 111 -18.24 4.99 -10.87
CA ALA A 111 -16.87 5.33 -11.22
C ALA A 111 -16.12 4.14 -11.86
N ALA A 112 -16.26 2.94 -11.30
CA ALA A 112 -15.62 1.74 -11.86
C ALA A 112 -16.10 1.46 -13.29
N ALA A 113 -17.41 1.53 -13.54
CA ALA A 113 -18.00 1.35 -14.86
C ALA A 113 -17.53 2.42 -15.85
N ALA A 114 -17.58 3.70 -15.45
CA ALA A 114 -17.18 4.81 -16.31
C ALA A 114 -15.72 4.73 -16.77
N PHE A 115 -14.82 4.23 -15.90
CA PHE A 115 -13.39 4.11 -16.20
C PHE A 115 -12.96 2.71 -16.65
N GLY A 116 -13.89 1.75 -16.81
CA GLY A 116 -13.57 0.36 -17.16
C GLY A 116 -12.64 -0.32 -16.15
N ALA A 117 -12.82 -0.01 -14.86
CA ALA A 117 -12.06 -0.57 -13.74
C ALA A 117 -12.91 -1.56 -12.93
N LYS A 118 -12.25 -2.41 -12.13
CA LYS A 118 -12.95 -3.28 -11.17
C LYS A 118 -13.31 -2.47 -9.92
N PRO A 119 -14.56 -2.51 -9.40
CA PRO A 119 -14.96 -1.75 -8.20
C PRO A 119 -14.06 -1.98 -6.98
N ARG A 120 -13.59 -3.22 -6.79
CA ARG A 120 -12.62 -3.56 -5.74
C ARG A 120 -11.31 -2.80 -5.90
N TYR A 121 -10.80 -2.69 -7.12
CA TYR A 121 -9.56 -1.95 -7.38
C TYR A 121 -9.74 -0.45 -7.14
N VAL A 122 -10.92 0.10 -7.44
CA VAL A 122 -11.25 1.50 -7.12
C VAL A 122 -11.23 1.74 -5.61
N GLN A 123 -11.79 0.81 -4.82
CA GLN A 123 -11.73 0.87 -3.36
C GLN A 123 -10.29 0.78 -2.84
N GLU A 124 -9.50 -0.15 -3.38
CA GLU A 124 -8.10 -0.34 -2.99
C GLU A 124 -7.25 0.90 -3.34
N ALA A 125 -7.48 1.51 -4.51
CA ALA A 125 -6.85 2.76 -4.92
C ALA A 125 -7.24 3.95 -4.02
N LYS A 126 -8.52 4.07 -3.63
CA LYS A 126 -8.97 5.07 -2.66
C LYS A 126 -8.23 4.94 -1.33
N LYS A 127 -8.17 3.71 -0.79
CA LYS A 127 -7.45 3.42 0.45
C LYS A 127 -5.96 3.77 0.34
N LEU A 128 -5.34 3.40 -0.77
CA LEU A 128 -3.93 3.73 -1.02
C LEU A 128 -3.69 5.24 -1.09
N ARG A 129 -4.60 6.01 -1.71
CA ARG A 129 -4.52 7.48 -1.74
C ARG A 129 -4.55 8.11 -0.36
N GLU A 130 -5.38 7.58 0.54
CA GLU A 130 -5.55 8.08 1.91
C GLU A 130 -4.40 7.66 2.82
N GLU A 131 -3.91 6.43 2.68
CA GLU A 131 -2.92 5.84 3.59
C GLU A 131 -1.47 5.98 3.12
N ALA A 132 -1.23 6.07 1.81
CA ALA A 132 0.11 6.10 1.21
C ALA A 132 0.10 6.93 -0.10
N PRO A 133 -0.09 8.26 -0.02
CA PRO A 133 -0.28 9.12 -1.20
C PRO A 133 0.90 9.09 -2.19
N GLN A 134 2.13 8.91 -1.69
CA GLN A 134 3.32 8.77 -2.55
C GLN A 134 3.27 7.48 -3.39
N VAL A 135 2.87 6.36 -2.78
CA VAL A 135 2.72 5.08 -3.49
C VAL A 135 1.57 5.16 -4.50
N PHE A 136 0.48 5.83 -4.12
CA PHE A 136 -0.65 6.09 -5.03
C PHE A 136 -0.24 6.89 -6.28
N ALA A 137 0.60 7.92 -6.13
CA ALA A 137 1.08 8.72 -7.25
C ALA A 137 1.83 7.87 -8.29
N ARG A 138 2.65 6.92 -7.83
CA ARG A 138 3.39 5.98 -8.69
C ARG A 138 2.47 4.99 -9.43
N VAL A 139 1.40 4.52 -8.77
CA VAL A 139 0.35 3.72 -9.44
C VAL A 139 -0.34 4.52 -10.55
N LYS A 140 -0.65 5.80 -10.29
CA LYS A 140 -1.27 6.70 -11.27
C LYS A 140 -0.34 6.98 -12.46
N ALA A 141 0.96 7.17 -12.19
CA ALA A 141 1.99 7.32 -13.21
C ALA A 141 2.19 6.05 -14.05
N GLY A 142 1.82 4.88 -13.52
CA GLY A 142 2.00 3.58 -14.18
C GLY A 142 3.36 2.94 -13.92
N GLU A 143 4.12 3.45 -12.95
CA GLU A 143 5.43 2.90 -12.56
C GLU A 143 5.30 1.56 -11.83
N ILE A 144 4.21 1.39 -11.07
CA ILE A 144 3.92 0.19 -10.29
C ILE A 144 2.46 -0.24 -10.47
N ASN A 145 2.22 -1.54 -10.34
CA ASN A 145 0.86 -2.08 -10.33
C ASN A 145 0.25 -2.03 -8.92
N MET A 146 -1.05 -2.34 -8.82
CA MET A 146 -1.79 -2.30 -7.55
C MET A 146 -1.30 -3.34 -6.52
N GLN A 147 -0.74 -4.48 -6.94
CA GLN A 147 -0.25 -5.51 -6.02
C GLN A 147 1.05 -5.07 -5.35
N ASP A 148 2.01 -4.57 -6.12
CA ASP A 148 3.28 -4.04 -5.60
C ASP A 148 3.04 -2.86 -4.67
N ALA A 149 2.14 -1.95 -5.06
CA ALA A 149 1.73 -0.82 -4.24
C ALA A 149 1.17 -1.24 -2.87
N LYS A 150 0.38 -2.32 -2.82
CA LYS A 150 -0.16 -2.84 -1.55
C LYS A 150 0.93 -3.45 -0.67
N ARG A 151 1.92 -4.13 -1.27
CA ARG A 151 3.07 -4.67 -0.53
C ARG A 151 3.89 -3.55 0.09
N GLU A 152 4.20 -2.51 -0.69
CA GLU A 152 4.93 -1.33 -0.20
C GLU A 152 4.16 -0.61 0.91
N ALA A 153 2.87 -0.33 0.71
CA ALA A 153 2.05 0.33 1.73
C ALA A 153 1.94 -0.49 3.03
N LYS A 154 1.85 -1.82 2.92
CA LYS A 154 1.87 -2.72 4.09
C LYS A 154 3.22 -2.68 4.81
N ALA A 155 4.33 -2.65 4.07
CA ALA A 155 5.67 -2.55 4.66
C ALA A 155 5.85 -1.22 5.40
N VAL A 156 5.45 -0.09 4.80
CA VAL A 156 5.50 1.24 5.45
C VAL A 156 4.68 1.23 6.73
N LYS A 157 3.42 0.77 6.67
CA LYS A 157 2.56 0.66 7.85
C LYS A 157 3.11 -0.26 8.93
N ALA A 158 3.67 -1.42 8.57
CA ALA A 158 4.27 -2.32 9.53
C ALA A 158 5.45 -1.64 10.24
N THR A 159 6.26 -0.88 9.50
CA THR A 159 7.39 -0.11 10.04
C THR A 159 6.92 1.03 10.97
N GLU A 160 5.88 1.78 10.59
CA GLU A 160 5.29 2.83 11.43
C GLU A 160 4.60 2.29 12.68
N THR A 161 3.90 1.16 12.56
CA THR A 161 3.26 0.47 13.68
C THR A 161 4.30 -0.07 14.65
N ALA A 162 5.43 -0.60 14.15
CA ALA A 162 6.54 -1.06 14.98
C ALA A 162 7.22 0.08 15.76
N LYS A 163 7.22 1.31 15.22
CA LYS A 163 7.73 2.51 15.92
C LYS A 163 6.80 2.99 17.04
N THR A 164 5.50 2.78 16.92
CA THR A 164 4.48 3.39 17.79
C THR A 164 3.90 2.44 18.85
N LYS A 165 3.96 1.13 18.63
CA LYS A 165 3.52 0.16 19.65
C LYS A 165 4.44 0.21 20.88
N PRO A 166 3.88 0.21 22.10
CA PRO A 166 4.68 0.05 23.31
C PRO A 166 5.38 -1.31 23.28
N TRP A 167 6.65 -1.31 23.63
CA TRP A 167 7.46 -2.52 23.65
C TRP A 167 6.90 -3.51 24.68
N PRO A 168 6.75 -4.81 24.33
CA PRO A 168 6.47 -5.85 25.30
C PRO A 168 7.48 -5.82 26.45
N GLU A 169 7.06 -6.17 27.67
CA GLU A 169 7.94 -6.14 28.86
C GLU A 169 9.22 -6.96 28.65
N GLU A 170 9.09 -8.15 28.04
CA GLU A 170 10.21 -9.01 27.69
C GLU A 170 11.25 -8.30 26.80
N GLU A 171 10.80 -7.65 25.72
CA GLU A 171 11.70 -6.91 24.82
C GLU A 171 12.30 -5.67 25.50
N ARG A 172 11.58 -5.03 26.44
CA ARG A 172 12.14 -3.94 27.26
C ARG A 172 13.25 -4.44 28.18
N GLN A 173 13.08 -5.60 28.79
CA GLN A 173 14.08 -6.19 29.67
C GLN A 173 15.34 -6.60 28.90
N LEU A 174 15.16 -7.30 27.77
CA LEU A 174 16.27 -7.66 26.88
C LEU A 174 17.02 -6.41 26.36
N ARG A 175 16.30 -5.33 26.05
CA ARG A 175 16.94 -4.06 25.68
C ARG A 175 17.79 -3.48 26.81
N LYS A 176 17.30 -3.48 28.06
CA LYS A 176 18.08 -3.00 29.21
C LYS A 176 19.37 -3.80 29.40
N GLU A 177 19.31 -5.11 29.17
CA GLU A 177 20.50 -5.96 29.22
C GLU A 177 21.49 -5.62 28.11
N LEU A 178 21.00 -5.39 26.89
CA LEU A 178 21.84 -4.96 25.76
C LEU A 178 22.49 -3.60 26.03
N GLU A 179 21.73 -2.63 26.54
CA GLU A 179 22.22 -1.30 26.92
C GLU A 179 23.23 -1.37 28.07
N ALA A 180 23.14 -2.38 28.94
CA ALA A 180 24.14 -2.68 29.96
C ALA A 180 25.38 -3.44 29.42
N GLY A 181 25.49 -3.62 28.11
CA GLY A 181 26.62 -4.29 27.44
C GLY A 181 26.62 -5.82 27.57
N ARG A 182 25.48 -6.44 27.94
CA ARG A 182 25.33 -7.90 27.93
C ARG A 182 24.83 -8.36 26.57
N ALA A 183 25.37 -9.47 26.08
CA ALA A 183 24.83 -10.13 24.90
C ALA A 183 23.47 -10.76 25.24
N VAL A 184 22.47 -10.61 24.37
CA VAL A 184 21.12 -11.16 24.58
C VAL A 184 20.69 -11.98 23.38
N VAL A 185 20.04 -13.11 23.61
CA VAL A 185 19.50 -13.94 22.52
C VAL A 185 18.12 -13.40 22.13
N VAL A 186 17.91 -13.19 20.82
CA VAL A 186 16.65 -12.68 20.30
C VAL A 186 16.09 -13.61 19.22
N ASN A 187 14.78 -13.85 19.27
CA ASN A 187 14.08 -14.55 18.20
C ASN A 187 13.70 -13.55 17.10
N LEU A 188 14.18 -13.76 15.87
CA LEU A 188 13.99 -12.87 14.72
C LEU A 188 12.51 -12.76 14.27
N GLN A 189 11.69 -13.78 14.58
CA GLN A 189 10.28 -13.81 14.23
C GLN A 189 9.36 -13.27 15.32
N ARG A 190 9.81 -13.21 16.58
CA ARG A 190 8.98 -12.79 17.72
C ARG A 190 9.35 -11.41 18.28
N HIS A 191 10.64 -11.09 18.37
CA HIS A 191 11.13 -9.87 19.01
C HIS A 191 11.26 -8.71 18.02
N HIS A 192 10.16 -8.36 17.35
CA HIS A 192 10.21 -7.39 16.25
C HIS A 192 10.70 -6.00 16.69
N HIS A 193 10.38 -5.55 17.90
CA HIS A 193 10.77 -4.22 18.36
C HIS A 193 12.28 -4.15 18.63
N LEU A 194 12.79 -5.12 19.39
CA LEU A 194 14.19 -5.22 19.75
C LEU A 194 15.07 -5.48 18.53
N VAL A 195 14.63 -6.34 17.60
CA VAL A 195 15.35 -6.60 16.35
C VAL A 195 15.43 -5.33 15.50
N ASN A 196 14.32 -4.62 15.30
CA ASN A 196 14.32 -3.38 14.52
C ASN A 196 15.20 -2.29 15.16
N TRP A 197 15.16 -2.18 16.48
CA TRP A 197 16.01 -1.24 17.21
C TRP A 197 17.49 -1.62 17.16
N ALA A 198 17.83 -2.89 17.38
CA ALA A 198 19.20 -3.38 17.29
C ALA A 198 19.77 -3.19 15.88
N LEU A 199 18.98 -3.45 14.83
CA LEU A 199 19.34 -3.14 13.44
C LEU A 199 19.65 -1.64 13.25
N SER A 200 18.79 -0.76 13.77
CA SER A 200 19.00 0.70 13.67
C SER A 200 20.27 1.19 14.39
N LYS A 201 20.77 0.41 15.35
CA LYS A 201 21.98 0.68 16.12
C LYS A 201 23.19 -0.12 15.65
N SER A 202 23.05 -0.95 14.60
CA SER A 202 24.07 -1.90 14.15
C SER A 202 24.54 -2.87 15.25
N LEU A 203 23.62 -3.32 16.10
CA LEU A 203 23.86 -4.22 17.24
C LEU A 203 23.33 -5.66 17.01
N LEU A 204 22.79 -5.97 15.82
CA LEU A 204 22.25 -7.31 15.53
C LEU A 204 23.31 -8.19 14.87
N VAL A 205 23.57 -9.36 15.46
CA VAL A 205 24.41 -10.41 14.87
C VAL A 205 23.57 -11.67 14.70
N ARG A 206 23.59 -12.27 13.51
CA ARG A 206 22.90 -13.55 13.28
C ARG A 206 23.72 -14.71 13.83
N VAL A 207 23.06 -15.56 14.62
CA VAL A 207 23.62 -16.78 15.23
C VAL A 207 22.78 -18.04 14.95
N ASP A 208 21.90 -17.98 13.95
CA ASP A 208 21.13 -19.14 13.49
C ASP A 208 22.02 -20.16 12.74
N ARG A 209 21.44 -21.31 12.41
CA ARG A 209 22.13 -22.43 11.74
C ARG A 209 22.74 -22.06 10.37
N ALA A 210 22.25 -21.01 9.71
CA ALA A 210 22.78 -20.55 8.42
C ALA A 210 23.85 -19.45 8.56
N SER A 211 24.21 -19.07 9.79
CA SER A 211 25.29 -18.13 10.08
C SER A 211 26.61 -18.85 10.36
N GLU A 212 27.71 -18.10 10.42
CA GLU A 212 29.03 -18.63 10.80
C GLU A 212 29.05 -19.20 12.23
N TRP A 213 28.13 -18.75 13.09
CA TRP A 213 27.93 -19.21 14.47
C TRP A 213 26.98 -20.41 14.59
N GLY A 214 26.49 -20.93 13.46
CA GLY A 214 25.55 -22.05 13.43
C GLY A 214 26.14 -23.32 14.03
N ASN A 215 25.35 -24.02 14.84
CA ASN A 215 25.74 -25.32 15.39
C ASN A 215 25.71 -26.39 14.27
N PRO A 216 26.87 -27.02 13.93
CA PRO A 216 26.95 -28.00 12.86
C PRO A 216 26.35 -29.35 13.25
N PHE A 217 26.22 -29.64 14.54
CA PHE A 217 25.61 -30.88 15.02
C PHE A 217 24.09 -30.85 14.78
N LEU A 218 23.58 -31.97 14.28
CA LEU A 218 22.20 -32.18 13.88
C LEU A 218 21.44 -32.86 15.02
N LEU A 219 20.27 -32.31 15.36
CA LEU A 219 19.33 -32.96 16.28
C LEU A 219 18.96 -34.35 15.74
N ASP A 220 18.74 -35.28 16.67
CA ASP A 220 18.36 -36.68 16.44
C ASP A 220 19.45 -37.56 15.81
N LYS A 221 20.33 -36.98 14.98
CA LYS A 221 21.48 -37.69 14.39
C LYS A 221 22.71 -37.67 15.30
N ASP A 222 23.03 -36.50 15.85
CA ASP A 222 24.20 -36.29 16.70
C ASP A 222 23.84 -36.21 18.20
N GLY A 223 22.56 -36.47 18.52
CA GLY A 223 22.03 -36.53 19.88
C GLY A 223 20.83 -35.61 20.11
N ASP A 224 20.39 -35.57 21.38
CA ASP A 224 19.34 -34.67 21.82
C ASP A 224 19.83 -33.21 21.90
N ARG A 225 18.92 -32.28 22.23
CA ARG A 225 19.25 -30.85 22.29
C ARG A 225 20.40 -30.55 23.25
N LYS A 226 20.44 -31.23 24.40
CA LYS A 226 21.49 -31.01 25.41
C LYS A 226 22.84 -31.49 24.88
N THR A 227 22.86 -32.65 24.25
CA THR A 227 24.06 -33.26 23.65
C THR A 227 24.62 -32.39 22.53
N VAL A 228 23.77 -31.93 21.60
CA VAL A 228 24.17 -31.06 20.49
C VAL A 228 24.73 -29.72 20.97
N ILE A 229 24.19 -29.15 22.05
CA ILE A 229 24.72 -27.93 22.68
C ILE A 229 26.08 -28.20 23.34
N GLU A 230 26.20 -29.30 24.10
CA GLU A 230 27.45 -29.64 24.78
C GLU A 230 28.56 -29.95 23.78
N ASN A 231 28.25 -30.68 22.70
CA ASN A 231 29.19 -30.95 21.62
C ASN A 231 29.68 -29.67 20.95
N TYR A 232 28.79 -28.69 20.72
CA TYR A 232 29.19 -27.38 20.19
C TYR A 232 30.18 -26.67 21.12
N LYS A 233 29.88 -26.66 22.41
CA LYS A 233 30.67 -25.99 23.45
C LYS A 233 32.02 -26.67 23.69
N GLN A 234 32.07 -28.00 23.75
CA GLN A 234 33.28 -28.74 24.11
C GLN A 234 34.16 -29.07 22.90
N HIS A 235 33.55 -29.37 21.75
CA HIS A 235 34.27 -29.99 20.64
C HIS A 235 34.38 -29.09 19.39
N TYR A 236 33.40 -28.22 19.14
CA TYR A 236 33.43 -27.36 17.94
C TYR A 236 34.02 -25.98 18.22
N LEU A 237 33.41 -25.20 19.11
CA LEU A 237 33.77 -23.79 19.32
C LEU A 237 35.24 -23.59 19.76
N PRO A 238 35.79 -24.34 20.73
CA PRO A 238 37.19 -24.19 21.14
C PRO A 238 38.19 -24.50 20.00
N ASN A 239 37.79 -25.37 19.08
CA ASN A 239 38.60 -25.82 17.94
C ASN A 239 38.33 -25.02 16.67
N LYS A 240 37.60 -23.90 16.73
CA LYS A 240 37.34 -23.00 15.61
C LYS A 240 38.02 -21.63 15.83
N PRO A 241 39.32 -21.47 15.52
CA PRO A 241 40.07 -20.24 15.79
C PRO A 241 39.46 -18.97 15.20
N SER A 242 38.78 -19.07 14.04
CA SER A 242 38.12 -17.93 13.42
C SER A 242 37.03 -17.34 14.31
N LEU A 243 36.17 -18.19 14.89
CA LEU A 243 35.08 -17.76 15.78
C LEU A 243 35.62 -17.36 17.15
N MET A 244 36.63 -18.06 17.66
CA MET A 244 37.24 -17.74 18.95
C MET A 244 37.83 -16.32 18.99
N ARG A 245 38.42 -15.85 17.87
CA ARG A 245 38.91 -14.46 17.76
C ARG A 245 37.78 -13.43 17.81
N GLN A 246 36.60 -13.78 17.28
CA GLN A 246 35.45 -12.89 17.19
C GLN A 246 34.52 -12.98 18.41
N LEU A 247 34.74 -13.92 19.32
CA LEU A 247 33.84 -14.19 20.45
C LEU A 247 33.64 -12.95 21.35
N GLY A 248 34.68 -12.13 21.52
CA GLY A 248 34.61 -10.88 22.28
C GLY A 248 33.71 -9.82 21.63
N GLU A 249 33.55 -9.85 20.31
CA GLU A 249 32.72 -8.91 19.54
C GLU A 249 31.22 -9.13 19.78
N LEU A 250 30.83 -10.32 20.26
CA LEU A 250 29.45 -10.64 20.58
C LEU A 250 28.96 -9.96 21.87
N LYS A 251 29.88 -9.44 22.70
CA LYS A 251 29.50 -8.77 23.94
C LYS A 251 28.72 -7.50 23.65
N GLY A 252 27.50 -7.40 24.20
CA GLY A 252 26.60 -6.27 23.94
C GLY A 252 25.87 -6.33 22.60
N MET A 253 25.89 -7.49 21.92
CA MET A 253 25.15 -7.73 20.68
C MET A 253 23.85 -8.50 20.90
N ALA A 254 22.84 -8.19 20.10
CA ALA A 254 21.61 -8.96 20.01
C ALA A 254 21.85 -10.16 19.07
N LEU A 255 21.90 -11.36 19.65
CA LEU A 255 22.20 -12.61 18.96
C LEU A 255 20.91 -13.19 18.38
N GLY A 256 20.70 -12.95 17.09
CA GLY A 256 19.48 -13.32 16.37
C GLY A 256 19.45 -14.78 15.93
N CYS A 257 18.45 -15.53 16.38
CA CYS A 257 18.10 -16.87 15.89
C CYS A 257 16.64 -16.94 15.42
N HIS A 258 16.32 -17.89 14.54
CA HIS A 258 14.95 -18.24 14.17
C HIS A 258 14.32 -19.20 15.18
#